data_AF-A0A964IFT9-F1
#
_entry.id   AF-A0A964IFT9-F1
#
_cell.length_a   1.000
_cell.length_b   1.000
_cell.length_c   1.000
_cell.angle_alpha   90.00
_cell.angle_beta   90.00
_cell.angle_gamma   90.00
#
_symmetry.space_group_name_H-M   'P 1'
#
loop_
_entity.id
_entity.type
_entity.pdbx_description
1 polymer ?
#
loop_
_entity_poly.entity_id
_entity_poly.type
_entity_poly.pdbx_seq_one_letter_code
_entity_poly.pdbx_strand_id
1 'polypeptide(L)'
;MATRRPNADKPLTGAALVKEVGRRIRVARSYWDAHNNRACRVEREKAMALYETLSAPERETVPQVLRVWLRYRSDKYFGAHRTSPKG
;
A
#
# COMPACT_ATOMS: atom_id res chain seq x y z
N MET A 1 -10.66 -26.21 -4.77
CA MET A 1 -11.73 -25.20 -4.92
C MET A 1 -11.15 -23.96 -5.56
N ALA A 2 -11.52 -23.66 -6.82
CA ALA A 2 -11.02 -22.48 -7.52
C ALA A 2 -11.81 -21.25 -7.10
N THR A 3 -11.18 -20.34 -6.34
CA THR A 3 -11.80 -19.08 -5.94
C THR A 3 -11.97 -18.19 -7.17
N ARG A 4 -13.21 -18.06 -7.64
CA ARG A 4 -13.61 -17.16 -8.73
C ARG A 4 -13.14 -15.74 -8.37
N ARG A 5 -12.21 -15.19 -9.17
CA ARG A 5 -11.78 -13.79 -9.05
C ARG A 5 -13.00 -12.91 -9.39
N PRO A 6 -13.57 -12.14 -8.46
CA PRO A 6 -14.64 -11.23 -8.83
C PRO A 6 -14.02 -10.06 -9.59
N ASN A 7 -14.32 -9.99 -10.88
CA ASN A 7 -14.16 -8.88 -11.83
C ASN A 7 -13.12 -7.80 -11.45
N ALA A 8 -11.94 -7.88 -12.09
CA ALA A 8 -10.85 -6.92 -11.92
C ALA A 8 -11.12 -5.54 -12.56
N ASP A 9 -12.20 -5.40 -13.34
CA ASP A 9 -12.44 -4.22 -14.20
C ASP A 9 -13.42 -3.19 -13.62
N LYS A 10 -14.02 -3.43 -12.45
CA LYS A 10 -14.86 -2.42 -11.80
C LYS A 10 -14.00 -1.52 -10.90
N PRO A 11 -14.12 -0.18 -10.99
CA PRO A 11 -13.48 0.70 -10.04
C PRO A 11 -13.95 0.31 -8.63
N LEU A 12 -13.00 0.02 -7.75
CA LEU A 12 -13.29 -0.32 -6.37
C LEU A 12 -13.80 0.94 -5.66
N THR A 13 -14.94 0.84 -5.01
CA THR A 13 -15.57 1.96 -4.30
C THR A 13 -15.91 1.58 -2.87
N GLY A 14 -16.00 2.57 -1.97
CA GLY A 14 -16.45 2.37 -0.61
C GLY A 14 -15.61 1.36 0.17
N ALA A 15 -16.29 0.46 0.88
CA ALA A 15 -15.67 -0.60 1.67
C ALA A 15 -14.78 -1.55 0.85
N ALA A 16 -15.03 -1.72 -0.45
CA ALA A 16 -14.18 -2.55 -1.30
C ALA A 16 -12.81 -1.90 -1.55
N LEU A 17 -12.79 -0.57 -1.74
CA LEU A 17 -11.56 0.20 -1.90
C LEU A 17 -10.73 0.19 -0.60
N VAL A 18 -11.38 0.39 0.55
CA VAL A 18 -10.74 0.28 1.87
C VAL A 18 -10.08 -1.09 2.08
N LYS A 19 -10.81 -2.18 1.77
CA LYS A 19 -10.28 -3.55 1.88
C LYS A 19 -9.08 -3.77 0.97
N GLU A 20 -9.13 -3.27 -0.26
CA GLU A 20 -8.01 -3.39 -1.20
C GLU A 20 -6.79 -2.58 -0.75
N VAL A 21 -6.98 -1.35 -0.28
CA VAL A 21 -5.90 -0.54 0.31
C VAL A 21 -5.24 -1.30 1.47
N GLY A 22 -6.04 -1.79 2.42
CA GLY A 22 -5.52 -2.58 3.54
C GLY A 22 -4.83 -3.89 3.10
N ARG A 23 -5.27 -4.52 2.01
CA ARG A 23 -4.61 -5.70 1.42
C ARG A 23 -3.27 -5.32 0.79
N ARG A 24 -3.20 -4.25 -0.01
CA ARG A 24 -1.98 -3.76 -0.65
C ARG A 24 -0.91 -3.38 0.36
N ILE A 25 -1.29 -2.70 1.46
CA ILE A 25 -0.34 -2.36 2.53
C ILE A 25 0.23 -3.64 3.18
N ARG A 26 -0.60 -4.66 3.43
CA ARG A 26 -0.13 -5.95 3.97
C ARG A 26 0.82 -6.67 3.03
N VAL A 27 0.54 -6.66 1.73
CA VAL A 27 1.43 -7.24 0.71
C VAL A 27 2.76 -6.49 0.63
N ALA A 28 2.73 -5.15 0.67
CA ALA A 28 3.95 -4.35 0.73
C ALA A 28 4.78 -4.70 1.98
N ARG A 29 4.12 -4.88 3.13
CA ARG A 29 4.76 -5.30 4.37
C ARG A 29 5.34 -6.73 4.30
N SER A 30 4.67 -7.68 3.66
CA SER A 30 5.26 -9.02 3.47
C SER A 30 6.52 -8.97 2.58
N TYR A 31 6.55 -8.11 1.56
CA TYR A 31 7.77 -7.93 0.76
C TYR A 31 8.88 -7.22 1.54
N TRP A 32 8.51 -6.30 2.44
CA TRP A 32 9.45 -5.70 3.38
C TRP A 32 10.07 -6.75 4.30
N ASP A 33 9.27 -7.61 4.92
CA ASP A 33 9.73 -8.67 5.81
C ASP A 33 10.60 -9.69 5.05
N ALA A 34 10.30 -9.93 3.77
CA ALA A 34 11.10 -10.74 2.86
C ALA A 34 12.35 -10.03 2.29
N HIS A 35 12.65 -8.80 2.74
CA HIS A 35 13.76 -7.97 2.25
C HIS A 35 13.74 -7.68 0.74
N ASN A 36 12.59 -7.88 0.08
CA ASN A 36 12.38 -7.56 -1.33
C ASN A 36 11.97 -6.10 -1.49
N ASN A 37 12.95 -5.21 -1.34
CA ASN A 37 12.74 -3.76 -1.36
C ASN A 37 12.14 -3.24 -2.67
N ARG A 38 12.43 -3.90 -3.81
CA ARG A 38 11.88 -3.53 -5.12
C ARG A 38 10.38 -3.79 -5.17
N ALA A 39 9.95 -5.01 -4.83
CA ALA A 39 8.53 -5.35 -4.81
C ALA A 39 7.76 -4.56 -3.73
N CYS A 40 8.39 -4.36 -2.56
CA CYS A 40 7.84 -3.52 -1.49
C CYS A 40 7.56 -2.10 -1.98
N ARG A 41 8.50 -1.47 -2.71
CA ARG A 41 8.32 -0.11 -3.27
C ARG A 41 7.10 -0.06 -4.19
N VAL A 42 7.02 -0.97 -5.15
CA VAL A 42 5.95 -1.00 -6.15
C VAL A 42 4.57 -1.18 -5.51
N GLU A 43 4.42 -2.14 -4.60
CA GLU A 43 3.11 -2.37 -3.95
C GLU A 43 2.74 -1.24 -3.00
N ARG A 44 3.75 -0.60 -2.38
CA ARG A 44 3.55 0.57 -1.53
C ARG A 44 3.10 1.79 -2.35
N GLU A 45 3.69 2.06 -3.51
CA GLU A 45 3.24 3.13 -4.42
C GLU A 45 1.79 2.93 -4.84
N LYS A 46 1.40 1.70 -5.22
CA LYS A 46 0.01 1.36 -5.51
C LYS A 46 -0.91 1.56 -4.30
N ALA A 47 -0.47 1.16 -3.11
CA ALA A 47 -1.22 1.36 -1.88
C ALA A 47 -1.43 2.85 -1.56
N MET A 48 -0.41 3.69 -1.76
CA MET A 48 -0.51 5.15 -1.59
C MET A 48 -1.50 5.75 -2.57
N ALA A 49 -1.38 5.44 -3.86
CA ALA A 49 -2.27 5.96 -4.89
C ALA A 49 -3.74 5.65 -4.56
N LEU A 50 -4.05 4.41 -4.14
CA LEU A 50 -5.40 4.04 -3.72
C LEU A 50 -5.82 4.74 -2.42
N TYR A 51 -4.92 4.86 -1.44
CA TYR A 51 -5.21 5.53 -0.18
C TYR A 51 -5.54 7.02 -0.35
N GLU A 52 -4.86 7.71 -1.28
CA GLU A 52 -5.11 9.12 -1.60
C GLU A 52 -6.51 9.32 -2.21
N THR A 53 -7.04 8.33 -2.93
CA THR A 53 -8.43 8.36 -3.43
C THR A 53 -9.50 8.12 -2.36
N LEU A 54 -9.14 7.60 -1.18
CA LEU A 54 -10.10 7.42 -0.09
C LEU A 54 -10.53 8.77 0.49
N SER A 55 -11.82 8.89 0.79
CA SER A 55 -12.36 9.99 1.58
C SER A 55 -11.92 9.91 3.05
N ALA A 56 -12.02 11.02 3.80
CA ALA A 56 -11.69 11.08 5.22
C ALA A 56 -12.34 9.95 6.07
N PRO A 57 -13.66 9.70 5.99
CA PRO A 57 -14.29 8.63 6.76
C PRO A 57 -13.80 7.23 6.34
N GLU A 58 -13.53 7.01 5.05
CA GLU A 58 -12.99 5.72 4.59
C GLU A 58 -11.56 5.50 5.09
N ARG A 59 -10.73 6.55 5.18
CA ARG A 59 -9.37 6.44 5.73
C ARG A 59 -9.38 6.04 7.20
N GLU A 60 -10.38 6.47 7.97
CA GLU A 60 -10.52 6.08 9.39
C GLU A 60 -10.79 4.58 9.55
N THR A 61 -11.52 3.98 8.60
CA THR A 61 -11.78 2.54 8.60
C THR A 61 -10.53 1.70 8.28
N VAL A 62 -9.48 2.29 7.70
CA VAL A 62 -8.19 1.63 7.53
C VAL A 62 -7.49 1.52 8.89
N PRO A 63 -7.05 0.31 9.32
CA PRO A 63 -6.37 0.13 10.59
C PRO A 63 -5.20 1.11 10.77
N GLN A 64 -5.16 1.78 11.92
CA GLN A 64 -4.16 2.83 12.21
C GLN A 64 -2.73 2.34 12.01
N VAL A 65 -2.42 1.10 12.40
CA VAL A 65 -1.11 0.46 12.21
C VAL A 65 -0.68 0.47 10.73
N LEU A 66 -1.60 0.20 9.81
CA LEU A 66 -1.32 0.20 8.37
C LEU A 66 -1.11 1.62 7.85
N ARG A 67 -1.88 2.60 8.34
CA ARG A 67 -1.72 4.02 8.00
C ARG A 67 -0.37 4.57 8.45
N VAL A 68 0.02 4.27 9.70
CA VAL A 68 1.32 4.67 10.26
C VAL A 68 2.46 4.02 9.48
N TRP A 69 2.37 2.72 9.19
CA TRP A 69 3.39 2.03 8.39
C TRP A 69 3.54 2.66 7.01
N LEU A 70 2.41 2.93 6.33
CA LEU A 70 2.40 3.52 5.00
C LEU A 70 3.04 4.91 4.97
N ARG A 71 2.82 5.75 6.01
CA ARG A 71 3.42 7.09 6.13
C ARG A 71 4.89 7.03 6.58
N TYR A 72 5.19 6.34 7.68
CA TYR A 72 6.51 6.33 8.32
C TYR A 72 7.58 5.56 7.52
N ARG A 73 7.23 4.44 6.87
CA ARG A 73 8.19 3.72 6.01
C ARG A 73 8.48 4.45 4.71
N SER A 74 7.53 5.25 4.21
CA SER A 74 7.73 6.07 3.00
C SER A 74 8.97 6.90 3.13
N ASP A 75 8.98 7.69 4.20
CA ASP A 75 9.86 8.83 4.30
C ASP A 75 11.29 8.37 4.56
N LYS A 76 11.43 7.42 5.48
CA LYS A 76 12.73 6.93 5.94
C LYS A 76 13.47 6.05 4.90
N TYR A 77 12.76 5.32 4.02
CA TYR A 77 13.39 4.29 3.17
C TYR A 77 13.08 4.42 1.67
N PHE A 78 11.99 5.10 1.31
CA PHE A 78 11.60 5.32 -0.09
C PHE A 78 11.63 6.78 -0.52
N GLY A 79 11.80 7.72 0.41
CA GLY A 79 11.94 9.15 0.13
C GLY A 79 13.14 9.45 -0.78
N ALA A 80 13.09 10.59 -1.46
CA ALA A 80 14.14 11.05 -2.38
C ALA A 80 15.52 11.24 -1.71
N HIS A 81 15.59 11.09 -0.39
CA HIS A 81 16.77 11.27 0.44
C HIS A 81 17.75 10.08 0.44
N ARG A 82 17.65 9.16 -0.54
CA ARG A 82 18.79 8.31 -0.91
C ARG A 82 19.55 9.02 -2.02
N THR A 83 20.42 9.93 -1.62
CA THR A 83 21.59 10.26 -2.42
C THR A 83 22.26 8.94 -2.83
N SER A 84 22.39 8.70 -4.14
CA SER A 84 23.31 7.68 -4.63
C SER A 84 24.66 7.91 -3.95
N PRO A 85 25.36 6.87 -3.47
CA PRO A 85 26.76 7.05 -3.12
C PRO A 85 27.43 7.56 -4.41
N LYS A 86 27.99 8.77 -4.35
CA LYS A 86 28.87 9.27 -5.41
C LYS A 86 30.02 8.26 -5.48
N GLY A 87 30.01 7.43 -6.52
CA GLY A 87 31.21 6.74 -7.00
C GLY A 87 32.15 7.74 -7.64
#